data_AF-A0A7V1EK15-F1
#
_entry.id   AF-A0A7V1EK15-F1
#
_cell.length_a   1.000
_cell.length_b   1.000
_cell.length_c   1.000
_cell.angle_alpha   90.00
_cell.angle_beta   90.00
_cell.angle_gamma   90.00
#
_symmetry.space_group_name_H-M   'P 1'
#
loop_
_entity.id
_entity.type
_entity.pdbx_description
1 polymer ?
#
loop_
_entity_poly.entity_id
_entity_poly.type
_entity_poly.pdbx_seq_one_letter_code
_entity_poly.pdbx_strand_id
1 'polypeptide(L)'
;MNGCILINELVLPMNRGLTATDRLNAAKTPWSSGDGASWVTTVLAVLALVGGVALVGFLGYGYLQRRKKEAKAFDDEGLQKGLSGNDLKLLQSMVGLINLKNPDTIYTAEDSFNQAATQLMQQRRTIAMSSAMQAELDAQVQSMREKLGFAASLEQSSDTGGVSA
;
A
#
# COMPACT_ATOMS: atom_id res chain seq x y z
N MET A 1 -42.53 -30.44 54.02
CA MET A 1 -43.02 -29.07 53.75
C MET A 1 -41.84 -28.22 53.34
N ASN A 2 -41.88 -27.74 52.09
CA ASN A 2 -41.33 -26.49 51.55
C ASN A 2 -39.87 -26.09 51.83
N GLY A 3 -39.08 -25.97 50.74
CA GLY A 3 -37.89 -25.11 50.73
C GLY A 3 -36.88 -25.39 49.62
N CYS A 4 -37.23 -25.16 48.36
CA CYS A 4 -36.26 -24.81 47.30
C CYS A 4 -35.36 -23.66 47.79
N ILE A 5 -34.11 -23.44 47.37
CA ILE A 5 -33.68 -23.11 46.01
C ILE A 5 -32.15 -23.33 45.95
N LEU A 6 -31.70 -24.17 45.00
CA LEU A 6 -30.33 -24.23 44.51
C LEU A 6 -30.09 -22.98 43.63
N ILE A 7 -29.19 -22.10 44.06
CA ILE A 7 -28.67 -21.00 43.24
C ILE A 7 -27.24 -21.40 42.88
N ASN A 8 -26.97 -21.64 41.58
CA ASN A 8 -25.88 -21.04 40.81
C ASN A 8 -25.47 -21.93 39.61
N GLU A 9 -26.41 -22.15 38.69
CA GLU A 9 -26.15 -22.59 37.31
C GLU A 9 -26.72 -21.49 36.41
N LEU A 10 -25.87 -20.68 35.78
CA LEU A 10 -26.22 -19.98 34.54
C LEU A 10 -24.95 -19.59 33.78
N VAL A 11 -24.43 -20.61 33.13
CA VAL A 11 -23.72 -20.53 31.86
C VAL A 11 -24.52 -19.63 30.90
N LEU A 12 -23.95 -18.48 30.52
CA LEU A 12 -24.20 -17.87 29.21
C LEU A 12 -23.34 -18.66 28.19
N PRO A 13 -23.74 -18.91 26.92
CA PRO A 13 -24.53 -18.01 26.06
C PRO A 13 -25.54 -18.74 25.12
N MET A 14 -26.83 -18.44 25.22
CA MET A 14 -27.82 -18.85 24.21
C MET A 14 -27.77 -17.89 23.00
N ASN A 15 -26.75 -18.05 22.13
CA ASN A 15 -26.73 -17.49 20.79
C ASN A 15 -26.67 -18.61 19.75
N ARG A 16 -27.73 -19.43 19.70
CA ARG A 16 -28.00 -20.39 18.62
C ARG A 16 -29.50 -20.56 18.48
N GLY A 17 -30.11 -19.79 17.59
CA GLY A 17 -31.53 -19.92 17.29
C GLY A 17 -32.08 -19.00 16.20
N LEU A 18 -31.26 -18.15 15.57
CA LEU A 18 -31.67 -17.44 14.36
C LEU A 18 -31.14 -18.19 13.14
N THR A 19 -32.04 -18.97 12.54
CA THR A 19 -31.82 -19.66 11.26
C THR A 19 -31.54 -18.59 10.18
N ALA A 20 -30.65 -18.87 9.22
CA ALA A 20 -30.34 -17.94 8.13
C ALA A 20 -31.58 -17.49 7.33
N THR A 21 -32.62 -18.32 7.34
CA THR A 21 -33.95 -18.04 6.78
C THR A 21 -34.72 -16.96 7.54
N ASP A 22 -34.59 -16.87 8.86
CA ASP A 22 -35.22 -15.81 9.68
C ASP A 22 -34.55 -14.46 9.45
N ARG A 23 -33.23 -14.45 9.23
CA ARG A 23 -32.48 -13.25 8.84
C ARG A 23 -32.87 -12.73 7.45
N LEU A 24 -33.18 -13.64 6.52
CA LEU A 24 -33.67 -13.30 5.18
C LEU A 24 -35.13 -12.82 5.18
N ASN A 25 -35.98 -13.36 6.04
CA ASN A 25 -37.35 -12.88 6.21
C ASN A 25 -37.43 -11.51 6.90
N ALA A 26 -36.54 -11.23 7.87
CA ALA A 26 -36.40 -9.90 8.46
C ALA A 26 -35.86 -8.86 7.47
N ALA A 27 -35.03 -9.26 6.49
CA ALA A 27 -34.56 -8.37 5.43
C ALA A 27 -35.63 -8.05 4.38
N LYS A 28 -36.65 -8.89 4.22
CA LYS A 28 -37.74 -8.69 3.24
C LYS A 28 -38.87 -7.80 3.74
N THR A 29 -38.87 -7.39 4.99
CA THR A 29 -39.94 -6.57 5.58
C THR A 29 -39.45 -5.20 6.07
N PRO A 30 -39.22 -4.23 5.15
CA PRO A 30 -39.30 -2.82 5.53
C PRO A 30 -40.57 -2.12 5.01
N TRP A 31 -41.45 -2.82 4.29
CA TRP A 31 -42.63 -2.20 3.67
C TRP A 31 -43.93 -2.53 4.41
N SER A 32 -44.10 -1.98 5.60
CA SER A 32 -45.43 -1.84 6.17
C SER A 32 -45.52 -0.63 7.07
N SER A 33 -46.47 0.24 6.71
CA SER A 33 -47.11 1.29 7.51
C SER A 33 -46.47 2.70 7.55
N GLY A 34 -47.05 3.62 6.75
CA GLY A 34 -47.10 5.06 7.06
C GLY A 34 -46.60 5.99 5.95
N ASP A 35 -47.50 6.44 5.07
CA ASP A 35 -47.26 7.29 3.88
C ASP A 35 -46.51 8.62 4.13
N GLY A 36 -46.32 9.05 5.38
CA GLY A 36 -45.54 10.26 5.72
C GLY A 36 -44.10 9.99 6.16
N ALA A 37 -43.85 8.90 6.88
CA ALA A 37 -42.54 8.60 7.47
C ALA A 37 -41.60 7.91 6.48
N SER A 38 -42.14 7.15 5.51
CA SER A 38 -41.39 6.48 4.46
C SER A 38 -40.72 7.46 3.49
N TRP A 39 -41.37 8.58 3.18
CA TRP A 39 -40.83 9.65 2.35
C TRP A 39 -39.63 10.32 3.02
N VAL A 40 -39.76 10.69 4.30
CA VAL A 40 -38.69 11.39 5.04
C VAL A 40 -37.45 10.51 5.20
N THR A 41 -37.63 9.21 5.50
CA THR A 41 -36.51 8.27 5.60
C THR A 41 -35.85 8.02 4.24
N THR A 42 -36.62 7.95 3.15
CA THR A 42 -36.08 7.82 1.80
C THR A 42 -35.25 9.05 1.42
N VAL A 43 -35.75 10.26 1.68
CA VAL A 43 -35.02 11.52 1.40
C VAL A 43 -33.75 11.62 2.24
N LEU A 44 -33.80 11.28 3.52
CA LEU A 44 -32.62 11.24 4.38
C LEU A 44 -31.60 10.19 3.91
N ALA A 45 -32.04 9.02 3.47
CA ALA A 45 -31.16 7.98 2.94
C ALA A 45 -30.46 8.44 1.66
N VAL A 46 -31.18 9.10 0.75
CA VAL A 46 -30.60 9.66 -0.48
C VAL A 46 -29.60 10.76 -0.16
N LEU A 47 -29.93 11.68 0.74
CA LEU A 47 -29.01 12.74 1.17
C LEU A 47 -27.76 12.19 1.85
N ALA A 48 -27.91 11.17 2.70
CA ALA A 48 -26.77 10.49 3.33
C ALA A 48 -25.90 9.77 2.29
N LEU A 49 -26.49 9.17 1.26
CA LEU A 49 -25.77 8.53 0.18
C LEU A 49 -24.99 9.55 -0.67
N VAL A 50 -25.64 10.65 -1.09
CA VAL A 50 -25.00 11.73 -1.85
C VAL A 50 -23.88 12.39 -1.02
N GLY A 51 -24.16 12.69 0.25
CA GLY A 51 -23.17 13.22 1.19
C GLY A 51 -21.99 12.28 1.40
N GLY A 52 -22.25 10.97 1.53
CA GLY A 52 -21.22 9.93 1.63
C GLY A 52 -20.34 9.86 0.38
N VAL A 53 -20.93 9.87 -0.81
CA VAL A 53 -20.18 9.87 -2.08
C VAL A 53 -19.35 11.14 -2.22
N ALA A 54 -19.91 12.31 -1.89
CA ALA A 54 -19.18 13.58 -1.93
C ALA A 54 -18.01 13.60 -0.94
N LEU A 55 -18.21 13.07 0.28
CA LEU A 55 -17.16 12.97 1.30
C LEU A 55 -16.03 12.03 0.86
N VAL A 56 -16.36 10.86 0.31
CA VAL A 56 -15.36 9.93 -0.24
C VAL A 56 -14.60 10.56 -1.40
N GLY A 57 -15.30 11.26 -2.30
CA GLY A 57 -14.69 12.01 -3.39
C GLY A 57 -13.72 13.09 -2.89
N PHE A 58 -14.12 13.85 -1.86
CA PHE A 58 -13.30 14.92 -1.28
C PHE A 58 -12.03 14.37 -0.60
N LEU A 59 -12.18 13.33 0.23
CA LEU A 59 -11.06 12.65 0.89
C LEU A 59 -10.12 11.99 -0.13
N GLY A 60 -10.68 11.36 -1.17
CA GLY A 60 -9.92 10.74 -2.25
C GLY A 60 -9.17 11.76 -3.11
N TYR A 61 -9.78 12.91 -3.40
CA TYR A 61 -9.18 13.96 -4.21
C TYR A 61 -7.94 14.57 -3.57
N GLY A 62 -8.00 14.89 -2.28
CA GLY A 62 -6.84 15.41 -1.53
C GLY A 62 -5.69 14.41 -1.46
N TYR A 63 -6.01 13.12 -1.26
CA TYR A 63 -5.01 12.05 -1.23
C TYR A 63 -4.34 11.84 -2.59
N LEU A 64 -5.12 11.80 -3.67
CA LEU A 64 -4.62 11.66 -5.04
C LEU A 64 -3.76 12.86 -5.47
N GLN A 65 -4.14 14.08 -5.11
CA GLN A 65 -3.34 15.25 -5.42
C GLN A 65 -1.99 15.25 -4.69
N ARG A 66 -1.95 14.87 -3.40
CA ARG A 66 -0.69 14.77 -2.65
C ARG A 66 0.25 13.75 -3.27
N ARG A 67 -0.27 12.55 -3.57
CA ARG A 67 0.50 11.52 -4.26
C ARG A 67 1.01 11.95 -5.63
N LYS A 68 0.21 12.70 -6.41
CA LYS A 68 0.66 13.23 -7.70
C LYS A 68 1.79 14.26 -7.55
N LYS A 69 1.76 15.09 -6.50
CA LYS A 69 2.83 16.05 -6.22
C LYS A 69 4.12 15.34 -5.78
N GLU A 70 4.00 14.35 -4.89
CA GLU A 70 5.13 13.54 -4.42
C GLU A 70 5.74 12.72 -5.57
N ALA A 71 4.92 12.08 -6.40
CA ALA A 71 5.39 11.36 -7.58
C ALA A 71 6.08 12.29 -8.59
N LYS A 72 5.57 13.51 -8.77
CA LYS A 72 6.21 14.50 -9.64
C LYS A 72 7.55 14.96 -9.07
N ALA A 73 7.64 15.21 -7.76
CA ALA A 73 8.90 15.59 -7.12
C ALA A 73 9.97 14.48 -7.26
N PHE A 74 9.56 13.23 -7.09
CA PHE A 74 10.41 12.05 -7.33
C PHE A 74 10.90 12.00 -8.79
N ASP A 75 10.00 12.16 -9.76
CA ASP A 75 10.36 12.15 -11.18
C ASP A 75 11.29 13.32 -11.54
N ASP A 76 11.02 14.52 -11.03
CA ASP A 76 11.84 15.72 -11.25
C ASP A 76 13.25 15.55 -10.64
N GLU A 77 13.38 14.88 -9.49
CA GLU A 77 14.68 14.58 -8.86
C GLU A 77 15.47 13.54 -9.66
N GLY A 78 14.82 12.46 -10.12
CA GLY A 78 15.50 11.48 -10.96
C GLY A 78 15.89 12.02 -12.34
N LEU A 79 15.09 12.91 -12.94
CA LEU A 79 15.48 13.62 -14.16
C LEU A 79 16.72 14.49 -13.95
N GLN A 80 16.84 15.18 -12.80
CA GLN A 80 18.03 15.94 -12.45
C GLN A 80 19.27 15.06 -12.29
N LYS A 81 19.10 13.79 -11.89
CA LYS A 81 20.16 12.78 -11.83
C LYS A 81 20.44 12.10 -13.18
N GLY A 82 19.81 12.54 -14.27
CA GLY A 82 20.03 12.02 -15.61
C GLY A 82 19.36 10.67 -15.90
N LEU A 83 18.36 10.27 -15.11
CA LEU A 83 17.57 9.07 -15.36
C LEU A 83 16.58 9.31 -16.50
N SER A 84 16.43 8.32 -17.38
CA SER A 84 15.44 8.35 -18.46
C SER A 84 14.04 8.01 -17.93
N GLY A 85 12.99 8.33 -18.67
CA GLY A 85 11.61 8.03 -18.27
C GLY A 85 11.30 6.54 -18.09
N ASN A 86 12.06 5.64 -18.75
CA ASN A 86 11.98 4.20 -18.48
C ASN A 86 12.70 3.82 -17.17
N ASP A 87 13.89 4.39 -16.93
CA ASP A 87 14.66 4.18 -15.70
C ASP A 87 13.86 4.63 -14.47
N LEU A 88 13.17 5.78 -14.57
CA LEU A 88 12.29 6.28 -13.51
C LEU A 88 11.14 5.32 -13.18
N LYS A 89 10.49 4.74 -14.19
CA LYS A 89 9.43 3.74 -13.96
C LYS A 89 9.98 2.49 -13.30
N LEU A 90 11.18 2.07 -13.71
CA LEU A 90 11.86 0.94 -13.11
C LEU A 90 12.21 1.23 -11.64
N LEU A 91 12.74 2.42 -11.36
CA LEU A 91 13.08 2.87 -10.02
C LEU A 91 11.84 3.02 -9.11
N GLN A 92 10.72 3.55 -9.64
CA GLN A 92 9.45 3.58 -8.91
C GLN A 92 8.97 2.16 -8.57
N SER A 93 9.13 1.21 -9.50
CA SER A 93 8.78 -0.19 -9.25
C SER A 93 9.65 -0.78 -8.14
N MET A 94 10.95 -0.48 -8.14
CA MET A 94 11.91 -0.88 -7.10
C MET A 94 11.55 -0.31 -5.72
N VAL A 95 11.27 0.99 -5.63
CA VAL A 95 10.81 1.65 -4.40
C VAL A 95 9.55 0.98 -3.85
N GLY A 96 8.62 0.63 -4.73
CA GLY A 96 7.39 -0.07 -4.36
C GLY A 96 7.62 -1.47 -3.78
N LEU A 97 8.72 -2.14 -4.12
CA LEU A 97 9.04 -3.49 -3.61
C LEU A 97 9.56 -3.45 -2.17
N ILE A 98 10.47 -2.53 -1.88
CA ILE A 98 11.06 -2.41 -0.55
C ILE A 98 10.22 -1.57 0.43
N ASN A 99 9.06 -1.07 -0.04
CA ASN A 99 8.09 -0.30 0.75
C ASN A 99 8.75 0.80 1.60
N LEU A 100 9.62 1.59 0.97
CA LEU A 100 10.33 2.68 1.63
C LEU A 100 9.33 3.71 2.18
N LYS A 101 9.57 4.14 3.44
CA LYS A 101 8.79 5.22 4.06
C LYS A 101 9.02 6.56 3.36
N ASN A 102 10.22 6.77 2.83
CA ASN A 102 10.60 7.92 2.00
C ASN A 102 11.17 7.39 0.67
N PRO A 103 10.50 7.60 -0.46
CA PRO A 103 10.96 7.09 -1.76
C PRO A 103 12.28 7.75 -2.20
N ASP A 104 12.47 9.02 -1.87
CA ASP A 104 13.63 9.83 -2.30
C ASP A 104 14.97 9.30 -1.75
N THR A 105 14.95 8.56 -0.63
CA THR A 105 16.16 7.94 -0.06
C THR A 105 16.83 6.95 -1.02
N ILE A 106 16.12 6.43 -2.02
CA ILE A 106 16.71 5.53 -3.03
C ILE A 106 17.77 6.23 -3.90
N TYR A 107 17.71 7.56 -4.01
CA TYR A 107 18.68 8.36 -4.78
C TYR A 107 20.00 8.57 -4.03
N THR A 108 20.01 8.41 -2.71
CA THR A 108 21.16 8.73 -1.86
C THR A 108 21.71 7.52 -1.10
N ALA A 109 20.88 6.54 -0.79
CA ALA A 109 21.25 5.37 0.00
C ALA A 109 21.50 4.16 -0.91
N GLU A 110 22.77 3.84 -1.15
CA GLU A 110 23.19 2.71 -1.96
C GLU A 110 22.60 1.38 -1.46
N ASP A 111 22.55 1.16 -0.15
CA ASP A 111 21.98 -0.06 0.45
C ASP A 111 20.51 -0.23 0.10
N SER A 112 19.75 0.86 0.09
CA SER A 112 18.32 0.84 -0.27
C SER A 112 18.15 0.51 -1.76
N PHE A 113 18.99 1.07 -2.61
CA PHE A 113 19.01 0.75 -4.04
C PHE A 113 19.36 -0.73 -4.28
N ASN A 114 20.43 -1.24 -3.66
CA ASN A 114 20.86 -2.63 -3.80
C ASN A 114 19.81 -3.62 -3.29
N GLN A 115 19.17 -3.30 -2.16
CA GLN A 115 18.07 -4.10 -1.63
C GLN A 115 16.89 -4.14 -2.60
N ALA A 116 16.53 -3.00 -3.21
CA ALA A 116 15.44 -2.93 -4.17
C ALA A 116 15.76 -3.68 -5.47
N ALA A 117 16.98 -3.55 -5.99
CA ALA A 117 17.47 -4.31 -7.14
C ALA A 117 17.43 -5.82 -6.88
N THR A 118 17.88 -6.25 -5.70
CA THR A 118 17.84 -7.67 -5.29
C THR A 118 16.41 -8.20 -5.25
N GLN A 119 15.49 -7.45 -4.63
CA GLN A 119 14.08 -7.85 -4.59
C GLN A 119 13.41 -7.86 -5.96
N LEU A 120 13.79 -6.95 -6.86
CA LEU A 120 13.30 -6.93 -8.23
C LEU A 120 13.71 -8.20 -8.99
N MET A 121 14.97 -8.63 -8.84
CA MET A 121 15.48 -9.85 -9.48
C MET A 121 14.85 -11.12 -8.88
N GLN A 122 14.48 -11.08 -7.59
CA GLN A 122 13.81 -12.19 -6.90
C GLN A 122 12.30 -12.26 -7.18
N GLN A 123 11.71 -11.28 -7.90
CA GLN A 123 10.30 -11.39 -8.26
C GLN A 123 10.06 -12.58 -9.17
N ARG A 124 8.99 -13.35 -8.89
CA ARG A 124 8.56 -14.47 -9.74
C ARG A 124 8.43 -14.10 -11.21
N ARG A 125 8.00 -12.86 -11.49
CA ARG A 125 7.87 -12.32 -12.85
C ARG A 125 9.23 -12.21 -13.55
N THR A 126 10.26 -11.73 -12.85
CA THR A 126 11.62 -11.60 -13.36
C THR A 126 12.29 -12.97 -13.51
N ILE A 127 12.10 -13.87 -12.55
CA ILE A 127 12.60 -15.25 -12.61
C ILE A 127 12.00 -16.02 -13.80
N ALA A 128 10.73 -15.74 -14.14
CA ALA A 128 10.06 -16.34 -15.29
C ALA A 128 10.45 -15.73 -16.65
N MET A 129 11.26 -14.67 -16.69
CA MET A 129 11.77 -14.08 -17.94
C MET A 129 12.86 -14.96 -18.57
N SER A 130 13.10 -14.74 -19.87
CA SER A 130 14.26 -15.35 -20.53
C SER A 130 15.57 -14.81 -19.96
N SER A 131 16.64 -15.62 -20.02
CA SER A 131 17.97 -15.22 -19.54
C SER A 131 18.49 -13.94 -20.21
N ALA A 132 18.20 -13.75 -21.50
CA ALA A 132 18.55 -12.53 -22.23
C ALA A 132 17.83 -11.29 -21.69
N MET A 133 16.56 -11.42 -21.28
CA MET A 133 15.79 -10.32 -20.72
C MET A 133 16.19 -10.02 -19.27
N GLN A 134 16.62 -11.02 -18.51
CA GLN A 134 17.23 -10.82 -17.19
C GLN A 134 18.57 -10.07 -17.28
N ALA A 135 19.43 -10.44 -18.25
CA ALA A 135 20.70 -9.76 -18.48
C ALA A 135 20.51 -8.30 -18.91
N GLU A 136 19.51 -8.02 -19.75
CA GLU A 136 19.13 -6.66 -20.14
C GLU A 136 18.63 -5.84 -18.94
N LEU A 137 17.80 -6.45 -18.09
CA LEU A 137 17.32 -5.80 -16.87
C LEU A 137 18.48 -5.49 -15.91
N ASP A 138 19.41 -6.44 -15.74
CA ASP A 138 20.60 -6.28 -14.90
C ASP A 138 21.51 -5.16 -15.42
N ALA A 139 21.74 -5.10 -16.74
CA ALA A 139 22.48 -4.02 -17.38
C ALA A 139 21.80 -2.65 -17.17
N GLN A 140 20.47 -2.59 -17.23
CA GLN A 140 19.71 -1.37 -16.92
C GLN A 140 19.85 -0.97 -15.45
N VAL A 141 19.78 -1.92 -14.52
CA VAL A 141 20.02 -1.64 -13.08
C VAL A 141 21.42 -1.12 -12.84
N GLN A 142 22.43 -1.70 -13.48
CA GLN A 142 23.82 -1.27 -13.35
C GLN A 142 24.04 0.13 -13.95
N SER A 143 23.44 0.42 -15.11
CA SER A 143 23.47 1.77 -15.68
C SER A 143 22.81 2.80 -14.76
N MET A 144 21.68 2.47 -14.11
CA MET A 144 21.06 3.35 -13.13
C MET A 144 21.97 3.58 -11.91
N ARG A 145 22.63 2.53 -11.41
CA ARG A 145 23.58 2.63 -10.30
C ARG A 145 24.72 3.62 -10.59
N GLU A 146 25.24 3.59 -11.81
CA GLU A 146 26.28 4.51 -12.28
C GLU A 146 25.76 5.95 -12.37
N LYS A 147 24.58 6.17 -12.96
CA LYS A 147 23.94 7.50 -13.05
C LYS A 147 23.67 8.12 -11.68
N LEU A 148 23.34 7.29 -10.69
CA LEU A 148 23.13 7.70 -9.32
C LEU A 148 24.42 7.99 -8.55
N GLY A 149 25.59 7.64 -9.11
CA GLY A 149 26.89 7.91 -8.51
C GLY A 149 27.31 6.89 -7.43
N PHE A 150 26.63 5.74 -7.33
CA PHE A 150 26.95 4.68 -6.36
C PHE A 150 28.16 3.81 -6.76
N ALA A 151 28.87 4.18 -7.82
CA ALA A 151 30.01 3.43 -8.34
C ALA A 151 31.35 3.75 -7.64
N ALA A 152 31.42 4.80 -6.81
CA ALA A 152 32.71 5.37 -6.35
C ALA A 152 33.08 5.11 -4.87
N SER A 153 32.26 4.42 -4.07
CA SER A 153 32.53 4.26 -2.62
C SER A 153 33.59 3.21 -2.24
N LEU A 154 34.23 2.54 -3.21
CA LEU A 154 35.19 1.47 -2.95
C LEU A 154 36.67 1.92 -2.93
N GLU A 155 36.98 3.20 -3.15
CA GLU A 155 38.37 3.67 -3.36
C GLU A 155 38.91 4.64 -2.29
N GLN A 156 38.37 4.64 -1.07
CA GLN A 156 38.86 5.53 0.01
C GLN A 156 38.96 4.85 1.38
N SER A 157 39.63 3.70 1.44
CA SER A 157 40.00 3.07 2.74
C SER A 157 41.31 2.26 2.66
N SER A 158 42.22 2.65 1.76
CA SER A 158 43.52 1.97 1.58
C SER A 158 44.74 2.89 1.68
N ASP A 159 44.62 4.03 2.37
CA ASP A 159 45.78 4.89 2.64
C ASP A 159 45.73 5.48 4.06
N THR A 160 45.99 4.62 5.05
CA THR A 160 46.61 5.06 6.30
C THR A 160 47.83 4.20 6.54
N GLY A 161 48.90 4.55 5.82
CA GLY A 161 50.22 4.76 6.38
C GLY A 161 50.72 3.72 7.37
N GLY A 162 51.38 2.69 6.85
CA GLY A 162 52.53 2.13 7.54
C GLY A 162 53.58 3.22 7.70
N VAL A 163 53.66 3.82 8.88
CA VAL A 163 54.84 4.55 9.34
C VAL A 163 55.58 3.64 10.29
N SER A 164 56.53 2.90 9.72
CA SER A 164 57.66 2.35 10.46
C SER A 164 58.60 3.49 10.83
N ALA A 165 58.90 3.62 12.11
CA ALA A 165 60.20 4.06 12.63
C ALA A 165 60.40 3.45 14.01
#